data_AF-A0A8S3F8S7-F1
#
_entry.id   AF-A0A8S3F8S7-F1
#
_cell.length_a   1.000
_cell.length_b   1.000
_cell.length_c   1.000
_cell.angle_alpha   90.00
_cell.angle_beta   90.00
_cell.angle_gamma   90.00
#
_symmetry.space_group_name_H-M   'P 1'
#
loop_
_entity.id
_entity.type
_entity.pdbx_description
1 polymer ?
#
loop_
_entity_poly.entity_id
_entity_poly.type
_entity_poly.pdbx_seq_one_letter_code
_entity_poly.pdbx_strand_id
1 'polypeptide(L)'
;SYYFARKEELKLIDDAKAINRKEKVILPLTNNKFSSKSYLILEFTRVFQRPRFCSHSKEQIFGKTCPYKNCDYTCDEKHAEDADVLLMHKRDLNFKQLTEMTRNSEQIWLLWHDEPNENAAAINKYKFNWTITFRTSAEASLAAYGITVVKDDPWPMEKLSSWIDKEFKKRYNQAVW
;
A
#
# COMPACT_ATOMS: atom_id res chain seq x y z
N SER A 1 15.55 16.38 -1.84
CA SER A 1 15.20 15.11 -1.18
C SER A 1 14.62 15.29 0.23
N TYR A 2 14.25 16.50 0.67
CA TYR A 2 13.67 16.79 2.00
C TYR A 2 12.28 16.15 2.26
N TYR A 3 11.52 15.89 1.20
CA TYR A 3 10.18 15.32 1.29
C TYR A 3 10.14 13.93 1.94
N PHE A 4 11.07 13.04 1.55
CA PHE A 4 11.10 11.68 2.09
C PHE A 4 11.51 11.67 3.56
N ALA A 5 12.48 12.50 3.96
CA ALA A 5 12.89 12.65 5.35
C ALA A 5 11.73 13.13 6.24
N ARG A 6 10.95 14.13 5.78
CA ARG A 6 9.81 14.63 6.55
C ARG A 6 8.61 13.68 6.55
N LYS A 7 8.37 12.97 5.45
CA LYS A 7 7.37 11.88 5.40
C LYS A 7 7.75 10.78 6.40
N GLU A 8 9.03 10.44 6.47
CA GLU A 8 9.56 9.51 7.46
C GLU A 8 9.39 10.06 8.88
N GLU A 9 9.69 11.33 9.16
CA GLU A 9 9.46 11.95 10.47
C GLU A 9 7.99 11.94 10.89
N LEU A 10 7.06 12.33 10.02
CA LEU A 10 5.63 12.30 10.32
C LEU A 10 5.14 10.87 10.53
N LYS A 11 5.61 9.94 9.70
CA LYS A 11 5.36 8.52 9.88
C LYS A 11 5.93 8.04 11.22
N LEU A 12 7.11 8.49 11.64
CA LEU A 12 7.70 8.15 12.93
C LEU A 12 6.88 8.72 14.10
N ILE A 13 6.36 9.95 13.98
CA ILE A 13 5.49 10.56 15.01
C ILE A 13 4.15 9.81 15.10
N ASP A 14 3.51 9.54 13.96
CA ASP A 14 2.26 8.78 13.90
C ASP A 14 2.47 7.35 14.40
N ASP A 15 3.56 6.70 14.00
CA ASP A 15 3.93 5.37 14.46
C ASP A 15 4.23 5.36 15.95
N ALA A 16 4.94 6.36 16.49
CA ALA A 16 5.20 6.49 17.93
C ALA A 16 3.89 6.67 18.72
N LYS A 17 2.96 7.48 18.22
CA LYS A 17 1.61 7.63 18.81
C LYS A 17 0.85 6.31 18.77
N ALA A 18 0.85 5.61 17.64
CA ALA A 18 0.18 4.32 17.47
C ALA A 18 0.80 3.23 18.37
N ILE A 19 2.13 3.18 18.49
CA ILE A 19 2.84 2.29 19.42
C ILE A 19 2.44 2.57 20.86
N ASN A 20 2.43 3.84 21.28
CA ASN A 20 2.04 4.24 22.63
C ASN A 20 0.58 3.83 22.96
N ARG A 21 -0.30 3.84 21.94
CA ARG A 21 -1.68 3.36 22.06
C ARG A 21 -1.83 1.85 21.91
N LYS A 22 -0.74 1.11 21.67
CA LYS A 22 -0.74 -0.33 21.34
C LYS A 22 -1.53 -0.68 20.08
N GLU A 23 -1.67 0.28 19.18
CA GLU A 23 -2.33 0.13 17.87
C GLU A 23 -1.35 -0.41 16.82
N LYS A 24 -0.04 -0.27 17.04
CA LYS A 24 1.02 -0.70 16.12
C LYS A 24 2.20 -1.32 16.86
N VAL A 25 2.79 -2.34 16.26
CA VAL A 25 4.07 -2.92 16.68
C VAL A 25 5.10 -2.69 15.57
N ILE A 26 6.17 -1.94 15.87
CA ILE A 26 7.32 -1.85 14.97
C ILE A 26 8.24 -3.03 15.29
N LEU A 27 8.43 -3.92 14.32
CA LEU A 27 9.44 -4.96 14.42
C LEU A 27 10.81 -4.33 14.15
N PRO A 28 11.77 -4.40 15.09
CA PRO A 28 13.09 -3.85 14.88
C PRO A 28 13.80 -4.61 13.75
N LEU A 29 14.37 -3.86 12.80
CA LEU A 29 15.16 -4.41 11.68
C LEU A 29 16.44 -5.14 12.12
N THR A 30 16.77 -5.13 13.41
CA THR A 30 18.09 -5.46 13.94
C THR A 30 18.38 -6.95 14.11
N ASN A 31 17.39 -7.83 13.91
CA ASN A 31 17.62 -9.27 13.91
C ASN A 31 17.47 -9.83 12.49
N ASN A 32 18.55 -9.72 11.70
CA ASN A 32 18.77 -10.27 10.36
C ASN A 32 18.67 -11.82 10.27
N LYS A 33 17.78 -12.47 11.02
CA LYS A 33 17.28 -13.79 10.62
C LYS A 33 16.23 -13.54 9.55
N PHE A 34 16.70 -13.16 8.36
CA PHE A 34 15.87 -13.19 7.16
C PHE A 34 15.34 -14.62 7.05
N SER A 35 14.02 -14.76 7.15
CA SER A 35 13.37 -16.03 6.88
C SER A 35 13.79 -16.46 5.48
N SER A 36 14.25 -17.71 5.33
CA SER A 36 14.47 -18.31 4.02
C SER A 36 13.17 -18.56 3.26
N LYS A 37 12.01 -18.41 3.93
CA LYS A 37 10.70 -18.50 3.31
C LYS A 37 10.50 -17.36 2.31
N SER A 38 10.17 -17.68 1.06
CA SER A 38 9.66 -16.70 0.09
C SER A 38 8.18 -16.44 0.36
N TYR A 39 7.74 -15.21 0.13
CA TYR A 39 6.35 -14.80 0.26
C TYR A 39 5.80 -14.40 -1.11
N LEU A 40 4.68 -14.99 -1.51
CA LEU A 40 4.00 -14.65 -2.76
C LEU A 40 2.87 -13.65 -2.52
N ILE A 41 2.94 -12.50 -3.19
CA ILE A 41 1.89 -11.48 -3.19
C ILE A 41 1.15 -11.55 -4.52
N LEU A 42 -0.16 -11.80 -4.49
CA LEU A 42 -1.03 -11.80 -5.66
C LEU A 42 -1.80 -10.48 -5.76
N GLU A 43 -1.74 -9.83 -6.91
CA GLU A 43 -2.72 -8.83 -7.34
C GLU A 43 -4.06 -9.51 -7.64
N PHE A 44 -4.88 -9.73 -6.61
CA PHE A 44 -6.12 -10.49 -6.75
C PHE A 44 -7.18 -9.71 -7.54
N THR A 45 -7.16 -8.39 -7.44
CA THR A 45 -8.00 -7.53 -8.27
C THR A 45 -7.16 -6.41 -8.85
N ARG A 46 -7.48 -6.01 -10.08
CA ARG A 46 -6.91 -4.82 -10.70
C ARG A 46 -7.21 -3.56 -9.88
N VAL A 47 -6.39 -2.53 -10.05
CA VAL A 47 -6.61 -1.21 -9.43
C VAL A 47 -7.14 -0.27 -10.52
N PHE A 48 -8.41 0.12 -10.43
CA PHE A 48 -9.13 0.86 -11.47
C PHE A 48 -9.11 0.15 -12.82
N GLN A 49 -9.44 -1.15 -12.81
CA GLN A 49 -9.51 -2.02 -13.99
C GLN A 49 -8.18 -2.25 -14.71
N ARG A 50 -7.04 -1.80 -14.15
CA ARG A 50 -5.70 -2.00 -14.71
C ARG A 50 -4.77 -2.74 -13.75
N PRO A 51 -3.88 -3.60 -14.29
CA PRO A 51 -2.83 -4.21 -13.49
C PRO A 51 -1.93 -3.12 -12.90
N ARG A 52 -1.76 -3.10 -11.59
CA ARG A 52 -0.96 -2.07 -10.93
C ARG A 52 0.52 -2.38 -10.99
N PHE A 53 0.89 -3.62 -10.72
CA PHE A 53 2.29 -3.99 -10.50
C PHE A 53 2.79 -5.12 -11.40
N CYS A 54 1.90 -5.80 -12.15
CA CYS A 54 2.28 -6.94 -13.01
C CYS A 54 3.35 -6.62 -14.06
N SER A 55 3.42 -5.37 -14.53
CA SER A 55 4.40 -4.91 -15.51
C SER A 55 5.66 -4.30 -14.89
N HIS A 56 5.79 -4.35 -13.56
CA HIS A 56 6.86 -3.68 -12.82
C HIS A 56 7.87 -4.70 -12.28
N SER A 57 9.14 -4.31 -12.26
CA SER A 57 10.17 -5.09 -11.59
C SER A 57 9.99 -5.06 -10.07
N LYS A 58 10.57 -6.03 -9.36
CA LYS A 58 10.56 -6.06 -7.89
C LYS A 58 11.11 -4.77 -7.28
N GLU A 59 12.15 -4.18 -7.89
CA GLU A 59 12.75 -2.93 -7.43
C GLU A 59 11.82 -1.73 -7.65
N GLN A 60 10.97 -1.75 -8.67
CA GLN A 60 9.96 -0.72 -8.90
C GLN A 60 8.80 -0.84 -7.92
N ILE A 61 8.42 -2.06 -7.54
CA ILE A 61 7.34 -2.34 -6.59
C ILE A 61 7.78 -2.01 -5.15
N PHE A 62 8.89 -2.59 -4.71
CA PHE A 62 9.34 -2.54 -3.30
C PHE A 62 10.38 -1.44 -3.04
N GLY A 63 11.00 -0.90 -4.08
CA GLY A 63 12.11 0.05 -3.96
C GLY A 63 13.49 -0.62 -3.94
N LYS A 64 14.47 0.06 -4.55
CA LYS A 64 15.86 -0.43 -4.65
C LYS A 64 16.50 -0.72 -3.28
N THR A 65 16.16 0.09 -2.28
CA THR A 65 16.71 0.02 -0.91
C THR A 65 15.90 -0.89 0.02
N CYS A 66 14.86 -1.58 -0.47
CA CYS A 66 14.10 -2.50 0.37
C CYS A 66 15.02 -3.63 0.89
N PRO A 67 15.16 -3.81 2.22
CA PRO A 67 16.01 -4.86 2.78
C PRO A 67 15.42 -6.25 2.59
N TYR A 68 14.10 -6.37 2.39
CA TYR A 68 13.41 -7.63 2.15
C TYR A 68 13.46 -7.97 0.66
N LYS A 69 14.08 -9.11 0.34
CA LYS A 69 14.25 -9.60 -1.05
C LYS A 69 13.49 -10.90 -1.34
N ASN A 70 12.92 -11.51 -0.31
CA ASN A 70 12.18 -12.77 -0.34
C ASN A 70 10.67 -12.56 -0.63
N CYS A 71 10.32 -11.53 -1.38
CA CYS A 71 8.95 -11.28 -1.81
C CYS A 71 8.86 -11.45 -3.34
N ASP A 72 7.88 -12.23 -3.76
CA ASP A 72 7.47 -12.42 -5.14
C ASP A 72 6.13 -11.73 -5.38
N TYR A 73 5.89 -11.32 -6.62
CA TYR A 73 4.66 -10.64 -7.03
C TYR A 73 4.10 -11.31 -8.28
N THR A 74 2.81 -11.59 -8.30
CA THR A 74 2.11 -12.18 -9.44
C THR A 74 0.73 -11.55 -9.62
N CYS A 75 0.15 -11.75 -10.80
CA CYS A 75 -1.21 -11.37 -11.15
C CYS A 75 -1.98 -12.52 -11.79
N ASP A 76 -1.42 -13.73 -11.74
CA ASP A 76 -2.11 -14.94 -12.18
C ASP A 76 -3.01 -15.41 -11.04
N GLU A 77 -4.32 -15.24 -11.22
CA GLU A 77 -5.35 -15.61 -10.25
C GLU A 77 -5.35 -17.09 -9.87
N LYS A 78 -4.69 -17.96 -10.66
CA LYS A 78 -4.47 -19.36 -10.28
C LYS A 78 -3.70 -19.50 -8.98
N HIS A 79 -2.94 -18.47 -8.60
CA HIS A 79 -2.20 -18.45 -7.35
C HIS A 79 -3.00 -17.95 -6.14
N ALA A 80 -4.34 -17.82 -6.25
CA ALA A 80 -5.14 -17.23 -5.18
C ALA A 80 -5.18 -18.08 -3.90
N GLU A 81 -5.01 -19.40 -4.01
CA GLU A 81 -5.06 -20.31 -2.85
C GLU A 81 -3.70 -20.45 -2.15
N ASP A 82 -2.60 -20.39 -2.90
CA ASP A 82 -1.22 -20.57 -2.42
C ASP A 82 -0.47 -19.26 -2.16
N ALA A 83 -0.96 -18.11 -2.63
CA ALA A 83 -0.37 -16.82 -2.29
C ALA A 83 -0.44 -16.55 -0.77
N ASP A 84 0.66 -16.06 -0.18
CA ASP A 84 0.67 -15.63 1.23
C ASP A 84 -0.12 -14.33 1.43
N VAL A 85 -0.21 -13.48 0.41
CA VAL A 85 -0.93 -12.20 0.46
C VAL A 85 -1.81 -12.00 -0.77
N LEU A 86 -3.08 -11.65 -0.56
CA LEU A 86 -4.01 -11.20 -1.59
C LEU A 86 -4.20 -9.69 -1.52
N LEU A 87 -3.76 -8.98 -2.55
CA LEU A 87 -3.97 -7.55 -2.73
C LEU A 87 -5.31 -7.31 -3.44
N MET A 88 -6.25 -6.66 -2.77
CA MET A 88 -7.60 -6.44 -3.26
C MET A 88 -7.96 -4.97 -3.23
N HIS A 89 -8.29 -4.39 -4.37
CA HIS A 89 -8.77 -3.03 -4.48
C HIS A 89 -10.28 -2.96 -4.33
N LYS A 90 -10.74 -2.23 -3.31
CA LYS A 90 -12.15 -2.20 -2.89
C LYS A 90 -13.13 -1.94 -4.05
N ARG A 91 -12.80 -1.04 -4.97
CA ARG A 91 -13.72 -0.65 -6.06
C ARG A 91 -13.86 -1.74 -7.13
N ASP A 92 -12.80 -2.50 -7.37
CA ASP A 92 -12.77 -3.55 -8.40
C ASP A 92 -13.11 -4.93 -7.82
N LEU A 93 -13.27 -5.03 -6.51
CA LEU A 93 -13.52 -6.27 -5.80
C LEU A 93 -14.98 -6.72 -5.90
N ASN A 94 -15.17 -7.94 -6.41
CA ASN A 94 -16.45 -8.63 -6.32
C ASN A 94 -16.60 -9.29 -4.95
N PHE A 95 -17.31 -8.61 -4.05
CA PHE A 95 -17.54 -9.10 -2.69
C PHE A 95 -18.29 -10.43 -2.59
N LYS A 96 -19.02 -10.86 -3.63
CA LYS A 96 -19.67 -12.18 -3.65
C LYS A 96 -18.64 -13.30 -3.83
N GLN A 97 -17.63 -13.08 -4.67
CA GLN A 97 -16.53 -14.02 -4.87
C GLN A 97 -15.80 -14.31 -3.54
N LEU A 98 -15.59 -13.29 -2.71
CA LEU A 98 -14.96 -13.47 -1.41
C LEU A 98 -15.73 -14.35 -0.43
N THR A 99 -17.06 -14.37 -0.52
CA THR A 99 -17.87 -15.26 0.33
C THR A 99 -17.83 -16.72 -0.11
N GLU A 100 -17.45 -16.95 -1.37
CA GLU A 100 -17.35 -18.28 -1.98
C GLU A 100 -15.92 -18.86 -1.84
N MET A 101 -14.92 -18.01 -1.61
CA MET A 101 -13.53 -18.42 -1.42
C MET A 101 -13.30 -19.03 -0.03
N THR A 102 -12.57 -20.14 0.00
CA THR A 102 -12.06 -20.71 1.26
C THR A 102 -10.81 -19.93 1.67
N ARG A 103 -10.89 -19.20 2.78
CA ARG A 103 -9.75 -18.44 3.29
C ARG A 103 -8.80 -19.34 4.06
N ASN A 104 -7.56 -19.44 3.58
CA ASN A 104 -6.46 -19.99 4.34
C ASN A 104 -6.17 -19.08 5.56
N SER A 105 -6.08 -19.65 6.76
CA SER A 105 -5.83 -18.89 8.00
C SER A 105 -4.47 -18.21 8.04
N GLU A 106 -3.50 -18.70 7.26
CA GLU A 106 -2.16 -18.09 7.13
C GLU A 106 -2.10 -16.99 6.07
N GLN A 107 -3.12 -16.91 5.20
CA GLN A 107 -3.15 -15.94 4.10
C GLN A 107 -3.63 -14.57 4.58
N ILE A 108 -2.87 -13.54 4.20
CA ILE A 108 -3.14 -12.15 4.52
C ILE A 108 -3.99 -11.53 3.42
N TRP A 109 -5.16 -11.01 3.78
CA TRP A 109 -6.00 -10.24 2.86
C TRP A 109 -5.73 -8.75 3.08
N LEU A 110 -5.17 -8.10 2.06
CA LEU A 110 -4.74 -6.71 2.06
C LEU A 110 -5.71 -5.87 1.23
N LEU A 111 -6.53 -5.05 1.89
CA LEU A 111 -7.52 -4.21 1.21
C LEU A 111 -6.91 -2.86 0.82
N TRP A 112 -6.78 -2.61 -0.47
CA TRP A 112 -6.49 -1.29 -1.01
C TRP A 112 -7.77 -0.45 -1.09
N HIS A 113 -7.82 0.60 -0.27
CA HIS A 113 -8.94 1.51 -0.18
C HIS A 113 -8.46 2.97 -0.11
N ASP A 114 -8.40 3.62 -1.26
CA ASP A 114 -7.93 5.00 -1.36
C ASP A 114 -9.00 6.07 -1.12
N GLU A 115 -10.14 5.71 -0.51
CA GLU A 115 -11.23 6.64 -0.22
C GLU A 115 -11.47 6.79 1.29
N PRO A 116 -11.96 7.95 1.78
CA PRO A 116 -12.50 8.07 3.13
C PRO A 116 -13.61 7.03 3.34
N ASN A 117 -13.57 6.33 4.47
CA ASN A 117 -14.43 5.18 4.71
C ASN A 117 -15.89 5.62 4.95
N GLU A 118 -16.74 5.60 3.91
CA GLU A 118 -18.16 5.94 4.06
C GLU A 118 -18.96 4.84 4.80
N ASN A 119 -18.44 3.59 4.90
CA ASN A 119 -19.16 2.51 5.57
C ASN A 119 -18.26 1.35 6.06
N ALA A 120 -17.47 1.58 7.11
CA ALA A 120 -16.51 0.59 7.63
C ALA A 120 -17.18 -0.74 8.05
N ALA A 121 -18.40 -0.71 8.56
CA ALA A 121 -19.12 -1.90 9.02
C ALA A 121 -19.36 -2.92 7.90
N ALA A 122 -19.68 -2.45 6.69
CA ALA A 122 -19.94 -3.31 5.53
C ALA A 122 -18.69 -4.08 5.06
N ILE A 123 -17.50 -3.53 5.29
CA ILE A 123 -16.22 -4.11 4.89
C ILE A 123 -15.69 -5.07 5.98
N ASN A 124 -15.90 -4.72 7.26
CA ASN A 124 -15.40 -5.49 8.40
C ASN A 124 -15.87 -6.96 8.41
N LYS A 125 -17.03 -7.27 7.83
CA LYS A 125 -17.53 -8.66 7.73
C LYS A 125 -16.61 -9.59 6.92
N TYR A 126 -15.77 -9.05 6.04
CA TYR A 126 -14.79 -9.81 5.24
C TYR A 126 -13.45 -10.01 5.97
N LYS A 127 -13.27 -9.38 7.14
CA LYS A 127 -12.12 -9.58 8.05
C LYS A 127 -10.75 -9.39 7.36
N PHE A 128 -10.61 -8.36 6.53
CA PHE A 128 -9.29 -8.01 5.97
C PHE A 128 -8.26 -7.83 7.09
N ASN A 129 -7.03 -8.31 6.86
CA ASN A 129 -5.97 -8.20 7.86
C ASN A 129 -5.44 -6.78 7.93
N TRP A 130 -5.15 -6.20 6.76
CA TRP A 130 -4.41 -4.95 6.61
C TRP A 130 -5.07 -4.06 5.55
N THR A 131 -4.73 -2.77 5.57
CA THR A 131 -5.20 -1.80 4.58
C THR A 131 -4.05 -1.08 3.88
N ILE A 132 -4.21 -0.83 2.57
CA ILE A 132 -3.45 0.17 1.82
C ILE A 132 -4.34 1.39 1.62
N THR A 133 -3.85 2.56 2.01
CA THR A 133 -4.51 3.84 1.73
C THR A 133 -3.47 4.94 1.49
N PHE A 134 -3.91 6.11 1.03
CA PHE A 134 -3.05 7.30 0.97
C PHE A 134 -2.66 7.86 2.36
N ARG A 135 -3.33 7.45 3.45
CA ARG A 135 -3.05 7.94 4.81
C ARG A 135 -1.70 7.41 5.31
N THR A 136 -0.97 8.24 6.04
CA THR A 136 0.34 7.86 6.63
C THR A 136 0.19 6.84 7.75
N SER A 137 -0.97 6.82 8.41
CA SER A 137 -1.30 5.92 9.51
C SER A 137 -1.76 4.52 9.08
N ALA A 138 -1.90 4.24 7.78
CA ALA A 138 -2.29 2.90 7.30
C ALA A 138 -1.14 1.90 7.45
N GLU A 139 -1.45 0.60 7.48
CA GLU A 139 -0.44 -0.47 7.54
C GLU A 139 0.54 -0.36 6.37
N ALA A 140 0.00 -0.08 5.19
CA ALA A 140 0.75 0.29 4.00
C ALA A 140 0.21 1.62 3.45
N SER A 141 1.13 2.55 3.18
CA SER A 141 0.78 3.88 2.67
C SER A 141 1.25 4.03 1.23
N LEU A 142 0.31 3.97 0.29
CA LEU A 142 0.54 4.14 -1.13
C LEU A 142 -0.56 5.04 -1.70
N ALA A 143 -0.16 6.03 -2.48
CA ALA A 143 -1.09 6.99 -3.05
C ALA A 143 -1.36 6.68 -4.52
N ALA A 144 -2.55 6.17 -4.86
CA ALA A 144 -2.96 6.12 -6.26
C ALA A 144 -3.45 7.49 -6.77
N TYR A 145 -4.19 8.25 -5.96
CA TYR A 145 -4.81 9.51 -6.39
C TYR A 145 -4.01 10.78 -6.08
N GLY A 146 -3.09 10.73 -5.13
CA GLY A 146 -2.38 11.93 -4.71
C GLY A 146 -1.60 11.71 -3.43
N ILE A 147 -0.42 12.29 -3.40
CA ILE A 147 0.43 12.25 -2.21
C ILE A 147 0.17 13.54 -1.42
N THR A 148 -0.26 13.41 -0.17
CA THR A 148 -0.27 14.54 0.76
C THR A 148 1.16 14.95 1.06
N VAL A 149 1.47 16.23 0.84
CA VAL A 149 2.77 16.80 1.12
C VAL A 149 2.62 17.86 2.19
N VAL A 150 3.20 17.60 3.35
CA VAL A 150 3.28 18.60 4.42
C VAL A 150 4.39 19.59 4.06
N LYS A 151 4.09 20.88 4.17
CA LYS A 151 5.01 22.00 3.91
C LYS A 151 5.10 22.88 5.14
N ASP A 152 6.31 23.32 5.48
CA ASP A 152 6.59 24.15 6.66
C ASP A 152 6.01 25.54 6.47
N ASP A 153 6.17 26.08 5.26
CA ASP A 153 5.67 27.40 4.90
C ASP A 153 4.52 27.31 3.88
N PRO A 154 3.46 28.13 4.04
CA PRO A 154 2.46 28.29 2.99
C PRO A 154 3.15 28.83 1.74
N TRP A 155 3.08 28.07 0.65
CA TRP A 155 3.61 28.54 -0.62
C TRP A 155 2.64 29.54 -1.25
N PRO A 156 3.16 30.60 -1.92
CA PRO A 156 2.35 31.37 -2.84
C PRO A 156 1.66 30.44 -3.85
N MET A 157 0.41 30.74 -4.20
CA MET A 157 -0.41 29.88 -5.06
C MET A 157 0.28 29.52 -6.37
N GLU A 158 1.02 30.45 -6.99
CA GLU A 158 1.78 30.22 -8.22
C GLU A 158 2.86 29.14 -8.06
N LYS A 159 3.61 29.19 -6.96
CA LYS A 159 4.65 28.20 -6.63
C LYS A 159 4.02 26.84 -6.33
N LEU A 160 2.87 26.83 -5.65
CA LEU A 160 2.11 25.62 -5.39
C LEU A 160 1.62 24.99 -6.69
N SER A 161 0.95 25.76 -7.55
CA SER A 161 0.44 25.30 -8.85
C SER A 161 1.57 24.79 -9.75
N SER A 162 2.67 25.52 -9.87
CA SER A 162 3.84 25.09 -10.66
C SER A 162 4.41 23.75 -10.17
N TRP A 163 4.44 23.54 -8.86
CA TRP A 163 4.88 22.27 -8.30
C TRP A 163 3.86 21.15 -8.46
N ILE A 164 2.56 21.44 -8.30
CA ILE A 164 1.49 20.48 -8.58
C ILE A 164 1.60 20.05 -10.04
N ASP A 165 1.73 20.98 -10.99
CA ASP A 165 1.89 20.69 -12.41
C ASP A 165 3.15 19.89 -12.69
N LYS A 166 4.27 20.22 -12.05
CA LYS A 166 5.52 19.47 -12.20
C LYS A 166 5.37 18.04 -11.69
N GLU A 167 4.83 17.84 -10.48
CA GLU A 167 4.63 16.52 -9.91
C GLU A 167 3.54 15.74 -10.66
N PHE A 168 2.48 16.41 -11.11
CA PHE A 168 1.43 15.83 -11.93
C PHE A 168 1.99 15.40 -13.29
N LYS A 169 2.77 16.24 -13.98
CA LYS A 169 3.45 15.88 -15.25
C LYS A 169 4.49 14.78 -15.05
N LYS A 170 5.26 14.82 -13.95
CA LYS A 170 6.18 13.75 -13.59
C LYS A 170 5.43 12.44 -13.35
N ARG A 171 4.28 12.49 -12.68
CA ARG A 171 3.38 11.36 -12.48
C ARG A 171 2.61 10.98 -13.74
N TYR A 172 2.38 11.88 -14.69
CA TYR A 172 1.78 11.59 -15.99
C TYR A 172 2.80 10.85 -16.87
N ASN A 173 4.07 11.23 -16.77
CA ASN A 173 5.21 10.57 -17.42
C ASN A 173 5.73 9.36 -16.62
N GLN A 174 5.19 9.12 -15.42
CA GLN A 174 5.38 7.92 -14.60
C GLN A 174 4.04 7.21 -14.33
N ALA A 175 2.99 7.61 -15.07
CA ALA A 175 1.71 6.93 -15.10
C ALA A 175 1.90 5.93 -16.21
N VAL A 176 2.24 4.72 -15.79
CA VAL A 176 1.87 3.55 -16.58
C VAL A 176 0.35 3.65 -16.72
N TRP A 177 -0.08 4.06 -17.92
CA TRP A 177 -1.42 3.78 -18.39
C TRP A 177 -1.59 2.27 -18.45
#